data_AF-A0A7C7SNU2-F1
#
_entry.id   AF-A0A7C7SNU2-F1
#
_cell.length_a   1.000
_cell.length_b   1.000
_cell.length_c   1.000
_cell.angle_alpha   90.00
_cell.angle_beta   90.00
_cell.angle_gamma   90.00
#
_symmetry.space_group_name_H-M   'P 1'
#
loop_
_entity.id
_entity.type
_entity.pdbx_description
1 polymer ?
#
loop_
_entity_poly.entity_id
_entity_poly.type
_entity_poly.pdbx_seq_one_letter_code
_entity_poly.pdbx_strand_id
1 'polypeptide(L)'
;ALVVDWRAKWRRVNWSVHSSFGFWTLLFIFMWAFTGIYLAFPEPFAAVVDYLEPFEEDNFDPRTGDQILYWFSYMHFGRFNEVTKVTWAAIGLVPPVMFVTGAIMWWNRVVRPWRAGR
;
A
#
# COMPACT_ATOMS: atom_id res chain seq x y z
N ALA A 1 -20.16 -11.18 1.12
CA ALA A 1 -19.50 -10.13 0.31
C ALA A 1 -18.00 -9.99 0.60
N LEU A 2 -17.48 -10.51 1.73
CA LEU A 2 -16.05 -10.46 2.12
C LEU A 2 -15.29 -11.79 1.97
N VAL A 3 -15.93 -12.79 1.33
CA VAL A 3 -15.38 -14.14 1.12
C VAL A 3 -15.46 -14.44 -0.37
N VAL A 4 -14.39 -15.02 -0.91
CA VAL A 4 -14.29 -15.38 -2.32
C VAL A 4 -15.17 -16.60 -2.62
N ASP A 5 -16.08 -16.44 -3.59
CA ASP A 5 -16.90 -17.55 -4.07
C ASP A 5 -16.22 -18.21 -5.27
N TRP A 6 -15.42 -19.25 -4.98
CA TRP A 6 -14.64 -19.98 -5.98
C TRP A 6 -15.50 -20.80 -6.95
N ARG A 7 -16.79 -21.02 -6.67
CA ARG A 7 -17.70 -21.78 -7.54
C ARG A 7 -18.40 -20.90 -8.57
N ALA A 8 -18.24 -19.58 -8.48
CA ALA A 8 -18.87 -18.65 -9.39
C ALA A 8 -18.19 -18.62 -10.78
N LYS A 9 -18.87 -18.01 -11.77
CA LYS A 9 -18.26 -17.73 -13.09
C LYS A 9 -17.03 -16.83 -12.92
N TRP A 10 -16.00 -17.01 -13.75
CA TRP A 10 -14.72 -16.27 -13.69
C TRP A 10 -14.84 -14.76 -13.47
N ARG A 11 -15.78 -14.09 -14.17
CA ARG A 11 -16.02 -12.64 -14.00
C ARG A 11 -16.42 -12.26 -12.56
N ARG A 12 -17.22 -13.11 -11.91
CA ARG A 12 -17.66 -12.93 -10.52
C ARG A 12 -16.58 -13.33 -9.54
N VAL A 13 -15.79 -14.37 -9.83
CA VAL A 13 -14.59 -14.71 -9.06
C VAL A 13 -13.64 -13.52 -9.02
N ASN A 14 -13.26 -12.95 -10.18
CA ASN A 14 -12.38 -11.78 -10.26
C ASN A 14 -12.90 -10.58 -9.44
N TRP A 15 -14.20 -10.28 -9.54
CA TRP A 15 -14.81 -9.21 -8.74
C TRP A 15 -14.76 -9.52 -7.23
N SER A 16 -15.03 -10.76 -6.84
CA SER A 16 -15.01 -11.17 -5.43
C SER A 16 -13.59 -11.19 -4.84
N VAL A 17 -12.59 -11.59 -5.63
CA VAL A 17 -11.17 -11.54 -5.26
C VAL A 17 -10.77 -10.08 -5.05
N HIS A 18 -10.98 -9.21 -6.04
CA HIS A 18 -10.60 -7.81 -5.93
C HIS A 18 -11.29 -7.11 -4.75
N SER A 19 -12.60 -7.33 -4.56
CA SER A 19 -13.35 -6.69 -3.47
C SER A 19 -12.91 -7.20 -2.10
N SER A 20 -12.69 -8.51 -1.95
CA SER A 20 -12.27 -9.09 -0.67
C SER A 20 -10.82 -8.72 -0.34
N PHE A 21 -9.88 -8.91 -1.28
CA PHE A 21 -8.48 -8.53 -1.08
C PHE A 21 -8.35 -7.03 -0.84
N GLY A 22 -9.00 -6.19 -1.65
CA GLY A 22 -8.96 -4.75 -1.51
C GLY A 22 -9.46 -4.27 -0.16
N PHE A 23 -10.54 -4.86 0.36
CA PHE A 23 -11.04 -4.53 1.68
C PHE A 23 -10.08 -4.96 2.80
N TRP A 24 -9.64 -6.23 2.80
CA TRP A 24 -8.80 -6.77 3.88
C TRP A 24 -7.39 -6.18 3.90
N THR A 25 -6.90 -5.69 2.76
CA THR A 25 -5.56 -5.09 2.64
C THR A 25 -5.60 -3.57 2.56
N LEU A 26 -6.76 -2.93 2.75
CA LEU A 26 -6.93 -1.48 2.58
C LEU A 26 -5.92 -0.68 3.42
N LEU A 27 -5.80 -1.01 4.72
CA LEU A 27 -4.87 -0.31 5.62
C LEU A 27 -3.42 -0.57 5.24
N PHE A 28 -3.09 -1.78 4.78
CA PHE A 28 -1.77 -2.10 4.28
C PHE A 28 -1.42 -1.27 3.04
N ILE A 29 -2.31 -1.23 2.03
CA ILE A 29 -2.14 -0.44 0.81
C ILE A 29 -2.03 1.04 1.16
N PHE A 30 -2.86 1.54 2.07
CA PHE A 30 -2.82 2.93 2.53
C PHE A 30 -1.48 3.26 3.20
N MET A 31 -1.03 2.46 4.16
CA MET A 31 0.28 2.62 4.81
C MET A 31 1.40 2.60 3.77
N TRP A 32 1.37 1.64 2.83
CA TRP A 32 2.41 1.51 1.81
C TRP A 32 2.43 2.69 0.85
N ALA A 33 1.27 3.21 0.45
CA ALA A 33 1.15 4.42 -0.36
C ALA A 33 1.63 5.67 0.39
N PHE A 34 1.21 5.85 1.65
CA PHE A 34 1.57 6.99 2.47
C PHE A 34 3.07 7.05 2.75
N THR A 35 3.66 5.92 3.15
CA THR A 35 5.11 5.80 3.33
C THR A 35 5.87 5.94 2.01
N GLY A 36 5.30 5.50 0.88
CA GLY A 36 5.87 5.72 -0.45
C GLY A 36 5.89 7.20 -0.85
N ILE A 37 4.86 7.97 -0.50
CA ILE A 37 4.84 9.44 -0.69
C ILE A 37 5.95 10.09 0.12
N TYR A 38 6.14 9.68 1.38
CA TYR A 38 7.27 10.14 2.20
C TYR A 38 8.62 9.83 1.56
N LEU A 39 8.82 8.61 1.04
CA LEU A 39 10.07 8.25 0.39
C LEU A 39 10.33 9.05 -0.90
N ALA A 40 9.27 9.44 -1.61
CA ALA A 40 9.38 10.28 -2.81
C ALA A 40 9.60 11.76 -2.48
N PHE A 41 9.01 12.23 -1.38
CA PHE A 41 9.02 13.62 -0.93
C PHE A 41 9.24 13.69 0.58
N PRO A 42 10.49 13.57 1.06
CA PRO A 42 10.77 13.57 2.50
C PRO A 42 10.68 14.97 3.13
N GLU A 43 11.01 16.03 2.37
CA GLU A 43 11.08 17.41 2.86
C GLU A 43 9.80 17.91 3.57
N PRO A 44 8.58 17.71 3.03
CA PRO A 44 7.36 18.12 3.72
C PRO A 44 7.17 17.43 5.07
N PHE A 45 7.65 16.18 5.22
CA PHE A 45 7.53 15.44 6.46
C PHE A 45 8.57 15.91 7.48
N ALA A 46 9.81 16.13 7.04
CA ALA A 46 10.86 16.72 7.87
C ALA A 46 10.46 18.10 8.38
N ALA A 47 9.91 18.96 7.52
CA ALA A 47 9.43 20.29 7.91
C ALA A 47 8.33 20.24 8.97
N VAL A 48 7.44 19.25 8.92
CA VAL A 48 6.43 19.04 9.98
C VAL A 48 7.09 18.60 11.28
N VAL A 49 8.07 17.69 11.23
CA VAL A 49 8.83 17.29 12.42
C VAL A 49 9.57 18.48 13.01
N ASP A 50 10.27 19.27 12.21
CA ASP A 50 11.01 20.45 12.66
C ASP A 50 10.09 21.52 13.26
N TYR A 51 8.87 21.66 12.75
CA TYR A 51 7.87 22.57 13.30
C TYR A 51 7.33 22.12 14.66
N LEU A 52 7.13 20.81 14.86
CA LEU A 52 6.56 20.24 16.08
C LEU A 52 7.62 19.99 17.17
N GLU A 53 8.80 19.56 16.76
CA GLU A 53 9.95 19.19 17.60
C GLU A 53 11.21 19.86 17.01
N PRO A 54 11.39 21.17 17.26
CA PRO A 54 12.56 21.91 16.80
C PRO A 54 13.85 21.29 17.30
N PHE A 55 14.90 21.37 16.49
CA PHE A 55 16.21 20.83 16.85
C PHE A 55 16.85 21.68 17.97
N GLU A 56 17.18 21.04 19.09
CA GLU A 56 17.93 21.63 20.20
C GLU A 56 19.36 21.09 20.17
N GLU A 57 20.35 21.94 19.86
CA GLU A 57 21.76 21.55 19.73
C GLU A 57 22.38 20.97 21.01
N ASP A 58 21.83 21.33 22.18
CA ASP A 58 22.33 20.93 23.49
C ASP A 58 21.74 19.61 24.00
N ASN A 59 20.80 19.02 23.26
CA ASN A 59 20.16 17.76 23.61
C ASN A 59 20.61 16.62 22.69
N PHE A 60 21.19 15.57 23.26
CA PHE A 60 21.64 14.40 22.52
C PHE A 60 20.54 13.34 22.33
N ASP A 61 19.34 13.57 22.86
CA ASP A 61 18.24 12.63 22.70
C ASP A 61 17.67 12.67 21.27
N PRO A 62 17.46 11.49 20.64
CA PRO A 62 16.88 11.42 19.31
C PRO A 62 15.43 11.91 19.32
N ARG A 63 15.13 12.85 18.42
CA ARG A 63 13.78 13.39 18.23
C ARG A 63 12.78 12.27 17.94
N THR A 64 11.62 12.34 18.58
CA THR A 64 10.54 11.37 18.37
C THR A 64 10.08 11.39 16.91
N GLY A 65 10.03 12.57 16.28
CA GLY A 65 9.67 12.71 14.87
C GLY A 65 10.63 11.96 13.94
N ASP A 66 11.94 12.06 14.17
CA ASP A 66 12.95 11.37 13.35
C ASP A 66 12.82 9.85 13.47
N GLN A 67 12.50 9.34 14.67
CA GLN A 67 12.23 7.92 14.87
C GLN A 67 10.99 7.46 14.10
N ILE A 68 9.92 8.26 14.09
CA ILE A 68 8.70 7.96 13.32
C ILE A 68 9.00 7.90 11.82
N LEU A 69 9.76 8.88 11.29
CA LEU A 69 10.16 8.91 9.89
C LEU A 69 11.08 7.74 9.52
N TYR A 70 11.96 7.32 10.44
CA TYR A 70 12.74 6.09 10.28
C TYR A 70 11.83 4.86 10.16
N TRP A 71 10.81 4.75 11.00
CA TRP A 71 9.83 3.66 10.93
C TRP A 71 9.04 3.66 9.63
N PHE A 72 8.80 4.81 8.98
CA PHE A 72 8.14 4.84 7.67
C PHE A 72 8.98 4.11 6.62
N SER A 73 10.28 4.38 6.56
CA SER A 73 11.22 3.65 5.69
C SER A 73 11.25 2.16 6.05
N TYR A 74 11.32 1.85 7.35
CA TYR A 74 11.43 0.48 7.83
C TYR A 74 10.20 -0.37 7.51
N MET A 75 9.01 0.21 7.71
CA MET A 75 7.73 -0.39 7.34
C MET A 75 7.59 -0.53 5.84
N HIS A 76 7.91 0.49 5.05
CA HIS A 76 7.75 0.42 3.60
C HIS A 76 8.56 -0.74 2.98
N PHE A 77 9.82 -0.88 3.40
CA PHE A 77 10.72 -1.93 2.91
C PHE A 77 10.61 -3.27 3.67
N GLY A 78 9.87 -3.31 4.79
CA GLY A 78 9.71 -4.52 5.61
C GLY A 78 11.00 -5.04 6.23
N ARG A 79 11.93 -4.15 6.60
CA ARG A 79 13.31 -4.53 6.98
C ARG A 79 13.47 -4.94 8.45
N PHE A 80 12.47 -5.58 9.06
CA PHE A 80 12.46 -5.84 10.52
C PHE A 80 13.39 -6.96 10.97
N ASN A 81 13.31 -8.15 10.35
CA ASN A 81 14.19 -9.30 10.59
C ASN A 81 14.17 -10.24 9.36
N GLU A 82 15.01 -11.27 9.33
CA GLU A 82 15.12 -12.15 8.15
C GLU A 82 13.83 -12.90 7.79
N VAL A 83 13.04 -13.32 8.79
CA VAL A 83 11.76 -14.03 8.56
C VAL A 83 10.70 -13.09 8.01
N THR A 84 10.61 -11.88 8.56
CA THR A 84 9.63 -10.88 8.12
C THR A 84 9.88 -10.41 6.71
N LYS A 85 11.12 -10.41 6.19
CA LYS A 85 11.38 -10.06 4.79
C LYS A 85 10.64 -10.95 3.81
N VAL A 86 10.60 -12.27 4.05
CA VAL A 86 9.91 -13.23 3.17
C VAL A 86 8.41 -13.01 3.22
N THR A 87 7.86 -12.89 4.43
CA THR A 87 6.42 -12.60 4.61
C THR A 87 6.06 -11.26 4.00
N TRP A 88 6.89 -10.24 4.17
CA TRP A 88 6.68 -8.90 3.62
C TRP A 88 6.76 -8.90 2.09
N ALA A 89 7.69 -9.64 1.51
CA ALA A 89 7.77 -9.82 0.06
C ALA A 89 6.49 -10.45 -0.51
N ALA A 90 5.92 -11.45 0.18
CA ALA A 90 4.66 -12.05 -0.21
C ALA A 90 3.48 -11.07 -0.10
N ILE A 91 3.40 -10.31 1.00
CA ILE A 91 2.35 -9.28 1.19
C ILE A 91 2.54 -8.13 0.18
N GLY A 92 3.77 -7.79 -0.18
CA GLY A 92 4.09 -6.77 -1.19
C GLY A 92 3.55 -7.08 -2.59
N LEU A 93 3.11 -8.31 -2.85
CA LEU A 93 2.40 -8.68 -4.09
C LEU A 93 0.94 -8.18 -4.12
N VAL A 94 0.41 -7.70 -2.99
CA VAL A 94 -0.97 -7.21 -2.90
C VAL A 94 -1.27 -6.10 -3.91
N PRO A 95 -0.48 -5.01 -4.04
CA PRO A 95 -0.80 -3.96 -5.01
C PRO A 95 -0.69 -4.40 -6.47
N PRO A 96 0.30 -5.20 -6.89
CA PRO A 96 0.29 -5.86 -8.20
C PRO A 96 -0.99 -6.68 -8.45
N VAL A 97 -1.42 -7.50 -7.50
CA VAL A 97 -2.65 -8.30 -7.63
C VAL A 97 -3.88 -7.40 -7.76
N MET A 98 -3.97 -6.33 -6.97
CA MET A 98 -5.06 -5.37 -7.03
C MET A 98 -5.08 -4.62 -8.36
N PHE A 99 -3.91 -4.25 -8.89
CA PHE A 99 -3.78 -3.62 -10.20
C PHE A 99 -4.25 -4.55 -11.32
N VAL A 100 -3.78 -5.80 -11.35
CA VAL A 100 -4.14 -6.77 -12.40
C VAL A 100 -5.63 -7.09 -12.37
N THR A 101 -6.19 -7.41 -11.20
CA THR A 101 -7.61 -7.72 -11.06
C THR A 101 -8.50 -6.52 -11.43
N GLY A 102 -8.09 -5.31 -11.04
CA GLY A 102 -8.73 -4.05 -11.41
C GLY A 102 -8.69 -3.78 -12.91
N ALA A 103 -7.52 -3.93 -13.54
CA ALA A 103 -7.33 -3.76 -14.98
C ALA A 103 -8.18 -4.75 -15.79
N ILE A 104 -8.25 -6.02 -15.35
CA ILE A 104 -9.12 -7.03 -15.96
C ILE A 104 -10.60 -6.62 -15.85
N MET A 105 -11.04 -6.09 -14.71
CA MET A 105 -12.41 -5.61 -14.56
C MET A 105 -12.69 -4.40 -15.47
N TRP A 106 -11.80 -3.42 -15.50
CA TRP A 106 -11.91 -2.24 -16.36
C TRP A 106 -11.99 -2.62 -17.84
N TRP A 107 -11.11 -3.51 -18.28
CA TRP A 107 -11.14 -4.02 -19.65
C TRP A 107 -12.48 -4.68 -19.99
N ASN A 108 -12.99 -5.53 -19.10
CA ASN A 108 -14.22 -6.27 -19.33
C ASN A 108 -15.50 -5.44 -19.22
N ARG A 109 -15.50 -4.38 -18.40
CA ARG A 109 -16.67 -3.55 -18.14
C ARG A 109 -16.72 -2.27 -18.99
N VAL A 110 -15.57 -1.73 -19.37
CA VAL A 110 -15.46 -0.44 -20.05
C VAL A 110 -14.93 -0.63 -21.47
N VAL A 111 -13.73 -1.20 -21.63
CA VAL A 111 -13.05 -1.20 -22.94
C VAL A 111 -13.71 -2.17 -23.92
N ARG A 112 -14.02 -3.40 -23.52
CA ARG A 112 -14.62 -4.42 -24.40
C ARG A 112 -15.99 -3.98 -24.94
N PRO A 113 -16.95 -3.51 -24.11
CA PRO A 113 -18.23 -3.03 -24.62
C PRO A 113 -18.07 -1.82 -25.54
N TRP A 114 -17.20 -0.87 -25.19
CA TRP A 114 -16.94 0.31 -26.03
C TRP A 114 -16.35 -0.04 -27.40
N ARG A 115 -15.50 -1.07 -27.49
CA ARG A 115 -14.98 -1.56 -28.78
C ARG A 115 -16.00 -2.35 -29.60
N ALA A 116 -17.00 -2.97 -28.96
CA ALA A 116 -18.02 -3.78 -29.63
C ALA A 116 -19.24 -2.96 -30.07
N GLY A 117 -19.46 -1.79 -29.47
CA GLY A 117 -20.49 -0.82 -29.86
C GLY A 117 -19.99 0.29 -30.79
N ARG A 118 -18.76 0.17 -31.30
CA ARG A 118 -18.20 0.97 -32.39
C ARG A 118 -18.02 0.13 -33.63
#